data_AF-A0A6I3F1S0-F1
#
_entry.id   AF-A0A6I3F1S0-F1
#
_cell.length_a   1.000
_cell.length_b   1.000
_cell.length_c   1.000
_cell.angle_alpha   90.00
_cell.angle_beta   90.00
_cell.angle_gamma   90.00
#
_symmetry.space_group_name_H-M   'P 1'
#
loop_
_entity.id
_entity.type
_entity.pdbx_description
1 polymer ?
#
loop_
_entity_poly.entity_id
_entity_poly.type
_entity_poly.pdbx_seq_one_letter_code
_entity_poly.pdbx_strand_id
1 'polypeptide(L)'
;MKSGRQLICVRTAPNGRRSQRETTSRRIVMNQQETRSDKGFTLVELLIVIVILGILATVTVFAVRGITSKAKDNSCQAEQRTIETAIEAYYADHQADATQLSDLVGDTAYLKQNPFAAPGSGHFGISFAGGTVTLSSGTCTKK
;
A
#
# COMPACT_ATOMS: atom_id res chain seq x y z
N MET A 1 43.20 9.77 31.31
CA MET A 1 43.61 8.38 31.01
C MET A 1 43.27 8.03 29.56
N LYS A 2 44.29 7.65 28.77
CA LYS A 2 44.31 6.85 27.51
C LYS A 2 43.34 7.28 26.38
N SER A 3 43.71 8.00 25.31
CA SER A 3 44.85 7.92 24.37
C SER A 3 45.05 6.56 23.71
N GLY A 4 44.88 6.49 22.39
CA GLY A 4 45.18 5.31 21.57
C GLY A 4 44.76 5.40 20.10
N ARG A 5 45.38 6.32 19.34
CA ARG A 5 45.53 6.18 17.87
C ARG A 5 46.51 5.03 17.60
N GLN A 6 46.27 4.14 16.64
CA GLN A 6 47.33 3.33 15.99
C GLN A 6 46.73 2.69 14.73
N LEU A 7 46.93 3.30 13.56
CA LEU A 7 48.02 3.07 12.61
C LEU A 7 47.80 1.88 11.67
N ILE A 8 47.58 2.26 10.41
CA ILE A 8 47.87 1.53 9.18
C ILE A 8 49.24 0.83 9.30
N CYS A 9 49.29 -0.48 9.09
CA CYS A 9 50.52 -1.20 8.78
C CYS A 9 50.46 -1.70 7.34
N VAL A 10 51.07 -0.94 6.42
CA VAL A 10 51.48 -1.43 5.10
C VAL A 10 52.63 -2.40 5.33
N ARG A 11 52.40 -3.70 5.16
CA ARG A 11 53.48 -4.68 5.03
C ARG A 11 53.93 -4.73 3.57
N THR A 12 55.06 -4.11 3.28
CA THR A 12 55.92 -4.48 2.17
C THR A 12 56.66 -5.77 2.52
N ALA A 13 56.65 -6.75 1.62
CA ALA A 13 57.45 -7.97 1.72
C ALA A 13 58.34 -8.09 0.47
N PRO A 14 59.57 -8.62 0.61
CA PRO A 14 60.65 -8.39 -0.34
C PRO A 14 60.68 -9.36 -1.51
N ASN A 15 61.43 -8.91 -2.51
CA ASN A 15 61.79 -9.53 -3.77
C ASN A 15 62.83 -10.65 -3.56
N GLY A 16 62.49 -11.88 -3.97
CA GLY A 16 63.39 -13.03 -4.02
C GLY A 16 63.35 -13.70 -5.39
N ARG A 17 64.34 -13.38 -6.24
CA ARG A 17 64.62 -14.09 -7.49
C ARG A 17 65.35 -15.41 -7.22
N ARG A 18 64.93 -16.49 -7.86
CA ARG A 18 65.77 -17.53 -8.52
C ARG A 18 64.81 -18.52 -9.18
N SER A 19 64.78 -18.55 -10.52
CA SER A 19 65.49 -19.53 -11.33
C SER A 19 65.20 -20.97 -10.88
N GLN A 20 64.33 -21.68 -11.60
CA GLN A 20 64.82 -22.67 -12.56
C GLN A 20 63.70 -23.17 -13.49
N ARG A 21 64.13 -23.43 -14.72
CA ARG A 21 63.41 -24.12 -15.80
C ARG A 21 63.01 -25.53 -15.35
N GLU A 22 61.85 -25.99 -15.80
CA GLU A 22 61.63 -27.25 -16.53
C GLU A 22 60.11 -27.38 -16.75
N THR A 23 59.69 -27.14 -17.99
CA THR A 23 59.18 -28.15 -18.93
C THR A 23 57.91 -28.87 -18.43
N THR A 24 56.96 -28.91 -19.35
CA THR A 24 55.82 -29.83 -19.38
C THR A 24 54.49 -29.23 -18.91
N SER A 25 53.53 -29.36 -19.83
CA SER A 25 52.11 -29.10 -19.66
C SER A 25 51.70 -27.64 -19.57
N ARG A 26 51.58 -27.05 -20.76
CA ARG A 26 50.52 -26.07 -21.05
C ARG A 26 49.17 -26.67 -20.61
N ARG A 27 48.77 -26.44 -19.36
CA ARG A 27 47.35 -26.44 -19.02
C ARG A 27 46.78 -25.21 -19.69
N ILE A 28 46.32 -25.39 -20.94
CA ILE A 28 45.33 -24.50 -21.54
C ILE A 28 44.17 -24.52 -20.55
N VAL A 29 44.08 -23.49 -19.72
CA VAL A 29 42.89 -23.23 -18.92
C VAL A 29 41.81 -22.98 -19.97
N MET A 30 41.00 -24.01 -20.21
CA MET A 30 39.79 -23.90 -20.99
C MET A 30 38.91 -22.90 -20.27
N ASN A 31 38.98 -21.64 -20.68
CA ASN A 31 37.94 -20.67 -20.41
C ASN A 31 36.73 -21.18 -21.19
N GLN A 32 35.97 -22.09 -20.56
CA GLN A 32 34.63 -22.44 -20.99
C GLN A 32 33.79 -21.18 -20.78
N GLN A 33 33.85 -20.28 -21.76
CA GLN A 33 32.74 -19.39 -22.04
C GLN A 33 31.60 -20.31 -22.45
N GLU A 34 30.84 -20.74 -21.44
CA GLU A 34 29.48 -21.22 -21.57
C GLU A 34 28.78 -20.24 -22.52
N THR A 35 28.61 -20.64 -23.78
CA THR A 35 27.83 -19.90 -24.75
C THR A 35 26.41 -19.93 -24.19
N ARG A 36 26.04 -18.91 -23.43
CA ARG A 36 24.65 -18.68 -23.03
C ARG A 36 23.88 -18.57 -24.33
N SER A 37 23.19 -19.66 -24.67
CA SER A 37 22.24 -19.67 -25.75
C SER A 37 21.11 -18.77 -25.29
N ASP A 38 21.22 -17.48 -25.60
CA ASP A 38 20.15 -16.51 -25.44
C ASP A 38 19.04 -16.92 -26.42
N LYS A 39 18.17 -17.82 -25.95
CA LYS A 39 16.92 -18.14 -26.62
C LYS A 39 16.03 -16.91 -26.48
N GLY A 40 16.07 -16.03 -27.48
CA GLY A 40 15.16 -14.90 -27.57
C GLY A 40 13.72 -15.39 -27.67
N PHE A 41 12.81 -14.71 -26.97
CA PHE A 41 11.37 -14.91 -27.14
C PHE A 41 11.01 -14.66 -28.61
N THR A 42 10.18 -15.54 -29.17
CA THR A 42 9.73 -15.34 -30.55
C THR A 42 8.76 -14.15 -30.62
N LEU A 43 8.79 -13.38 -31.70
CA LEU A 43 7.86 -12.24 -31.87
C LEU A 43 6.38 -12.69 -31.80
N VAL A 44 6.11 -13.92 -32.24
CA VAL A 44 4.77 -14.52 -32.23
C VAL A 44 4.31 -14.82 -30.80
N GLU A 45 5.22 -15.26 -29.94
CA GLU A 45 4.95 -15.57 -28.54
C GLU A 45 4.58 -14.32 -27.74
N LEU A 46 5.21 -13.18 -28.03
CA LEU A 46 4.83 -11.91 -27.41
C LEU A 46 3.52 -11.35 -28.03
N LEU A 47 3.31 -11.54 -29.33
CA LEU A 47 2.12 -11.07 -30.04
C LEU A 47 0.83 -11.71 -29.50
N ILE A 48 0.79 -13.02 -29.30
CA ILE A 48 -0.41 -13.68 -28.78
C ILE A 48 -0.73 -13.26 -27.34
N VAL A 49 0.30 -12.97 -26.53
CA VAL A 49 0.13 -12.53 -25.15
C VAL A 49 -0.55 -11.17 -25.07
N ILE A 50 -0.10 -10.18 -25.85
CA ILE A 50 -0.73 -8.85 -25.85
C ILE A 50 -2.15 -8.88 -26.41
N VAL A 51 -2.45 -9.80 -27.34
CA VAL A 51 -3.80 -10.03 -27.86
C VAL A 51 -4.71 -10.54 -26.74
N ILE A 52 -4.29 -11.55 -25.98
CA ILE A 52 -5.07 -12.08 -24.85
C ILE A 52 -5.21 -11.04 -23.75
N LEU A 53 -4.13 -10.33 -23.39
CA LEU A 53 -4.18 -9.24 -22.40
C LEU A 53 -5.13 -8.12 -22.82
N GLY A 54 -5.21 -7.79 -24.11
CA GLY A 54 -6.17 -6.83 -24.65
C GLY A 54 -7.62 -7.26 -24.43
N ILE A 55 -7.93 -8.53 -24.71
CA ILE A 55 -9.28 -9.09 -24.49
C ILE A 55 -9.63 -9.06 -23.00
N LEU A 56 -8.75 -9.57 -22.13
CA LEU A 56 -8.99 -9.63 -20.69
C LEU A 56 -9.13 -8.25 -20.05
N ALA A 57 -8.35 -7.26 -20.51
CA ALA A 57 -8.40 -5.89 -19.98
C ALA A 57 -9.78 -5.26 -20.18
N THR A 58 -10.41 -5.45 -21.35
CA THR A 58 -11.74 -4.87 -21.62
C THR A 58 -12.83 -5.41 -20.69
N VAL A 59 -12.88 -6.73 -20.46
CA VAL A 59 -13.83 -7.37 -19.55
C VAL A 59 -13.62 -6.88 -18.11
N THR A 60 -12.36 -6.77 -17.69
CA THR A 60 -11.98 -6.34 -16.35
C THR A 60 -12.48 -4.94 -16.01
N VAL A 61 -12.41 -3.99 -16.97
CA VAL A 61 -12.87 -2.62 -16.76
C VAL A 61 -14.36 -2.56 -16.40
N PHE A 62 -15.22 -3.31 -17.10
CA PHE A 62 -16.64 -3.34 -16.80
C PHE A 62 -16.95 -4.01 -15.45
N ALA A 63 -16.25 -5.10 -15.13
CA ALA A 63 -16.41 -5.79 -13.86
C ALA A 63 -16.05 -4.89 -12.66
N VAL A 64 -14.91 -4.17 -12.73
CA VAL A 64 -14.44 -3.30 -11.65
C VAL A 64 -15.37 -2.10 -11.45
N ARG A 65 -15.91 -1.50 -12.53
CA ARG A 65 -16.85 -0.36 -12.42
C ARG A 65 -18.09 -0.70 -11.59
N GLY A 66 -18.63 -1.91 -11.71
CA GLY A 66 -19.77 -2.36 -10.91
C GLY A 66 -19.42 -2.59 -9.43
N ILE A 67 -18.25 -3.18 -9.17
CA ILE A 67 -17.75 -3.46 -7.81
C ILE A 67 -17.49 -2.15 -7.05
N THR A 68 -16.84 -1.17 -7.68
CA THR A 68 -16.54 0.11 -7.04
C THR A 68 -17.80 0.88 -6.64
N SER A 69 -18.88 0.81 -7.41
CA SER A 69 -20.15 1.42 -7.03
C SER A 69 -20.73 0.76 -5.78
N LYS A 70 -20.80 -0.57 -5.75
CA LYS A 70 -21.32 -1.32 -4.60
C LYS A 70 -20.44 -1.14 -3.36
N ALA A 71 -19.12 -1.06 -3.53
CA ALA A 71 -18.20 -0.82 -2.43
C ALA A 71 -18.44 0.55 -1.77
N LYS A 72 -18.75 1.59 -2.57
CA LYS A 72 -19.13 2.91 -2.05
C LYS A 72 -20.45 2.85 -1.27
N ASP A 73 -21.47 2.19 -1.82
CA ASP A 73 -22.77 2.04 -1.14
C ASP A 73 -22.63 1.28 0.18
N ASN A 74 -21.81 0.23 0.20
CA ASN A 74 -21.53 -0.56 1.40
C ASN A 74 -20.72 0.23 2.44
N SER A 75 -19.73 1.04 2.03
CA SER A 75 -19.00 1.94 2.93
C SER A 75 -19.94 2.93 3.59
N CYS A 76 -20.84 3.52 2.79
CA CYS A 76 -21.84 4.48 3.27
C CYS A 76 -22.76 3.86 4.33
N GLN A 77 -23.27 2.64 4.09
CA GLN A 77 -24.08 1.91 5.08
C GLN A 77 -23.30 1.54 6.34
N ALA A 78 -22.03 1.16 6.21
CA ALA A 78 -21.18 0.85 7.35
C ALA A 78 -20.91 2.08 8.21
N GLU A 79 -20.67 3.23 7.58
CA GLU A 79 -20.51 4.52 8.26
C GLU A 79 -21.79 4.92 9.00
N GLN A 80 -22.97 4.77 8.38
CA GLN A 80 -24.25 5.05 9.05
C GLN A 80 -24.40 4.23 10.34
N ARG A 81 -24.17 2.91 10.27
CA ARG A 81 -24.28 2.03 11.45
C ARG A 81 -23.27 2.38 12.54
N THR A 82 -22.05 2.73 12.14
CA THR A 82 -21.00 3.15 13.09
C THR A 82 -21.45 4.37 13.90
N ILE A 83 -22.19 5.28 13.27
CA ILE A 83 -22.70 6.49 13.91
C ILE A 83 -23.91 6.20 14.79
N GLU A 84 -24.84 5.37 14.33
CA GLU A 84 -25.96 4.90 15.16
C GLU A 84 -25.42 4.26 16.45
N THR A 85 -24.44 3.37 16.34
CA THR A 85 -23.78 2.77 17.51
C THR A 85 -23.07 3.81 18.39
N ALA A 86 -22.46 4.85 17.82
CA ALA A 86 -21.81 5.90 18.60
C ALA A 86 -22.81 6.79 19.35
N ILE A 87 -23.96 7.11 18.74
CA ILE A 87 -25.04 7.87 19.39
C ILE A 87 -25.65 7.04 20.51
N GLU A 88 -25.92 5.75 20.27
CA GLU A 88 -26.43 4.83 21.28
C GLU A 88 -25.46 4.67 22.46
N ALA A 89 -24.16 4.57 22.18
CA ALA A 89 -23.13 4.51 23.23
C ALA A 89 -23.06 5.80 24.05
N TYR A 90 -23.14 6.97 23.42
CA TYR A 90 -23.20 8.26 24.12
C TYR A 90 -24.44 8.34 25.03
N TYR A 91 -25.60 7.95 24.50
CA TYR A 91 -26.86 7.95 25.24
C TYR A 91 -26.82 6.98 26.42
N ALA A 92 -26.19 5.82 26.27
CA ALA A 92 -26.04 4.85 27.36
C ALA A 92 -25.25 5.44 28.54
N ASP A 93 -24.18 6.19 28.27
CA ASP A 93 -23.30 6.76 29.30
C ASP A 93 -23.88 8.04 29.94
N HIS A 94 -24.53 8.90 29.15
CA HIS A 94 -24.96 10.24 29.60
C HIS A 94 -26.46 10.32 29.88
N GLN A 95 -27.26 9.32 29.50
CA GLN A 95 -28.73 9.30 29.60
C GLN A 95 -29.39 10.53 28.93
N ALA A 96 -28.69 11.12 27.96
CA ALA A 96 -29.07 12.32 27.26
C ALA A 96 -28.57 12.25 25.81
N ASP A 97 -29.31 12.88 24.92
CA ASP A 97 -28.91 12.98 23.52
C ASP A 97 -27.75 13.96 23.35
N ALA A 98 -26.85 13.63 22.43
CA ALA A 98 -25.76 14.53 22.05
C ALA A 98 -26.32 15.81 21.41
N THR A 99 -25.73 16.95 21.75
CA THR A 99 -26.22 18.26 21.29
C THR A 99 -25.23 18.94 20.35
N GLN A 100 -23.98 18.49 20.33
CA GLN A 100 -22.92 19.01 19.49
C GLN A 100 -22.06 17.87 18.93
N LEU A 101 -21.40 18.14 17.80
CA LEU A 101 -20.52 17.16 17.15
C LEU A 101 -19.33 16.76 18.04
N SER A 102 -18.85 17.68 18.88
CA SER A 102 -17.78 17.44 19.85
C SER A 102 -18.12 16.39 20.91
N ASP A 103 -19.40 16.11 21.14
CA ASP A 103 -19.86 15.12 22.11
C ASP A 103 -19.59 13.68 21.59
N LEU A 104 -19.59 13.50 20.27
CA LEU A 104 -19.36 12.22 19.62
C LEU A 104 -17.94 12.06 19.07
N VAL A 105 -17.31 13.14 18.60
CA VAL A 105 -16.03 13.08 17.87
C VAL A 105 -14.87 13.58 18.71
N GLY A 106 -13.84 12.75 18.86
CA GLY A 106 -12.61 13.09 19.58
C GLY A 106 -11.70 11.89 19.79
N ASP A 107 -10.43 12.12 20.15
CA ASP A 107 -9.43 11.06 20.31
C ASP A 107 -9.81 10.02 21.38
N THR A 108 -10.55 10.44 22.40
CA THR A 108 -11.09 9.58 23.48
C THR A 108 -12.61 9.41 23.41
N ALA A 109 -13.26 9.89 22.36
CA ALA A 109 -14.71 9.84 22.22
C ALA A 109 -15.15 8.58 21.44
N TYR A 110 -16.47 8.48 21.19
CA TYR A 110 -17.12 7.36 20.52
C TYR A 110 -16.75 7.24 19.04
N LEU A 111 -16.43 8.37 18.39
CA LEU A 111 -15.93 8.44 17.01
C LEU A 111 -14.53 9.06 16.97
N LYS A 112 -13.58 8.36 16.34
CA LYS A 112 -12.18 8.81 16.20
C LYS A 112 -12.00 10.00 15.27
N GLN A 113 -12.87 10.12 14.28
CA GLN A 113 -12.83 11.21 13.31
C GLN A 113 -14.24 11.44 12.81
N ASN A 114 -14.54 12.70 12.50
CA ASN A 114 -15.79 13.03 11.85
C ASN A 114 -15.76 12.46 10.41
N PRO A 115 -16.62 11.50 10.05
CA PRO A 115 -16.68 11.01 8.67
C PRO A 115 -17.20 12.08 7.68
N PHE A 116 -17.67 13.24 8.16
CA PHE A 116 -18.32 14.29 7.37
C PHE A 116 -17.45 15.47 6.97
N ALA A 117 -16.15 15.27 6.77
CA ALA A 117 -15.24 16.34 6.36
C ALA A 117 -15.41 16.75 4.87
N ALA A 118 -16.65 17.04 4.43
CA ALA A 118 -17.04 18.14 3.54
C ALA A 118 -18.52 17.98 3.12
N PRO A 119 -19.35 19.04 3.19
CA PRO A 119 -20.60 19.09 2.44
C PRO A 119 -20.31 18.90 0.95
N GLY A 120 -20.97 17.91 0.32
CA GLY A 120 -20.75 17.54 -1.09
C GLY A 120 -19.77 16.38 -1.34
N SER A 121 -19.34 15.69 -0.28
CA SER A 121 -18.47 14.50 -0.35
C SER A 121 -19.22 13.19 -0.70
N GLY A 122 -20.55 13.22 -0.74
CA GLY A 122 -21.36 12.02 -0.96
C GLY A 122 -21.46 11.11 0.28
N HIS A 123 -21.15 11.64 1.46
CA HIS A 123 -21.34 10.98 2.75
C HIS A 123 -22.59 11.53 3.46
N PHE A 124 -23.07 10.82 4.48
CA PHE A 124 -24.16 11.28 5.36
C PHE A 124 -23.81 12.61 6.05
N GLY A 125 -24.74 13.25 6.75
CA GLY A 125 -24.43 14.36 7.63
C GLY A 125 -25.14 14.19 8.97
N ILE A 126 -24.50 14.54 10.08
CA ILE A 126 -25.19 14.67 11.37
C ILE A 126 -25.62 16.13 11.54
N SER A 127 -26.89 16.34 11.89
CA SER A 127 -27.42 17.62 12.34
C SER A 127 -28.00 17.48 13.74
N PHE A 128 -27.65 18.42 14.60
CA PHE A 128 -28.17 18.52 15.97
C PHE A 128 -29.25 19.59 15.99
N ALA A 129 -30.50 19.19 16.19
CA ALA A 129 -31.63 20.12 16.23
C ALA A 129 -32.55 19.78 17.40
N GLY A 130 -32.79 20.77 18.26
CA GLY A 130 -33.75 20.64 19.37
C GLY A 130 -33.45 19.53 20.38
N GLY A 131 -32.16 19.21 20.61
CA GLY A 131 -31.77 18.14 21.52
C GLY A 131 -31.94 16.73 20.95
N THR A 132 -32.13 16.59 19.63
CA THR A 132 -32.13 15.29 18.95
C THR A 132 -31.05 15.25 17.87
N VAL A 133 -30.43 14.08 17.71
CA VAL A 133 -29.44 13.83 16.66
C VAL A 133 -30.17 13.32 15.42
N THR A 134 -30.13 14.10 14.34
CA THR A 134 -30.73 13.72 13.05
C THR A 134 -29.65 13.38 12.05
N LEU A 135 -29.72 12.18 11.47
CA LEU A 135 -28.92 11.81 10.32
C LEU A 135 -29.58 12.41 9.09
N SER A 136 -29.03 13.50 8.59
CA SER A 136 -29.38 13.99 7.26
C SER A 136 -28.86 12.96 6.26
N SER A 137 -29.76 12.38 5.49
CA SER A 137 -29.43 11.51 4.37
C SER A 137 -28.70 12.31 3.31
N GLY A 138 -27.41 12.54 3.52
CA GLY A 138 -26.48 12.80 2.43
C GLY A 138 -26.60 11.58 1.52
N THR A 139 -27.32 11.74 0.42
CA THR A 139 -27.41 10.69 -0.59
C THR A 139 -25.98 10.28 -0.90
N CYS A 140 -25.66 8.98 -0.86
CA CYS A 140 -24.38 8.48 -1.32
C CYS A 140 -24.31 8.78 -2.82
N THR A 141 -24.01 10.03 -3.17
CA THR A 141 -24.32 10.56 -4.49
C THR A 141 -23.22 10.07 -5.39
N LYS A 142 -23.60 9.21 -6.33
CA LYS A 142 -22.78 8.83 -7.45
C LYS A 142 -22.44 10.13 -8.22
N LYS A 143 -21.24 10.69 -8.02
CA LYS A 143 -20.72 11.70 -8.96
C LYS A 143 -20.62 11.10 -10.35
#